data_AF-A0A920KZM2-F1
#
_entry.id   AF-A0A920KZM2-F1
#
_cell.length_a   1.000
_cell.length_b   1.000
_cell.length_c   1.000
_cell.angle_alpha   90.00
_cell.angle_beta   90.00
_cell.angle_gamma   90.00
#
_symmetry.space_group_name_H-M   'P 1'
#
loop_
_entity.id
_entity.type
_entity.pdbx_description
1 polymer ?
#
loop_
_entity_poly.entity_id
_entity_poly.type
_entity_poly.pdbx_seq_one_letter_code
_entity_poly.pdbx_strand_id
1 'polypeptide(L)'
;MGRKYWGNEKKPERMVIAELRDAANVERALLAINKYNPKLKVSIINVCEVGKSYQWLKGNLAKRTLENEYLAITKLDLCDLSLAEISAFIELDHKCMFFSGIETETDGLFLHRLIRLNHT
;
A
#
# COMPACT_ATOMS: atom_id res chain seq x y z
N MET A 1 -13.60 -43.75 -18.99
CA MET A 1 -14.36 -42.55 -18.59
C MET A 1 -13.61 -41.85 -17.47
N GLY A 2 -12.93 -40.73 -17.76
CA GLY A 2 -12.20 -39.93 -16.78
C GLY A 2 -12.21 -38.48 -17.24
N ARG A 3 -12.82 -37.60 -16.43
CA ARG A 3 -13.20 -36.23 -16.79
C ARG A 3 -11.95 -35.36 -16.99
N LYS A 4 -11.82 -34.71 -18.15
CA LYS A 4 -10.91 -33.56 -18.34
C LYS A 4 -11.52 -32.36 -17.62
N TYR A 5 -10.88 -31.89 -16.56
CA TYR A 5 -11.21 -30.61 -15.93
C TYR A 5 -10.64 -29.49 -16.80
N TRP A 6 -11.54 -28.65 -17.31
CA TRP A 6 -11.24 -27.41 -18.01
C TRP A 6 -10.77 -26.36 -16.98
N GLY A 7 -9.47 -26.35 -16.68
CA GLY A 7 -8.85 -25.24 -15.97
C GLY A 7 -8.66 -24.09 -16.95
N ASN A 8 -9.53 -23.08 -16.87
CA ASN A 8 -9.34 -21.83 -17.60
C ASN A 8 -8.13 -21.12 -16.97
N GLU A 9 -6.92 -21.42 -17.45
CA GLU A 9 -5.70 -20.73 -17.03
C GLU A 9 -5.82 -19.26 -17.43
N LYS A 10 -6.23 -18.41 -16.48
CA LYS A 10 -6.11 -16.96 -16.64
C LYS A 10 -4.63 -16.68 -16.88
N LYS A 11 -4.29 -16.21 -18.09
CA LYS A 11 -2.97 -15.65 -18.39
C LYS A 11 -2.60 -14.69 -17.26
N PRO A 12 -1.38 -14.77 -16.70
CA PRO A 12 -0.98 -13.88 -15.62
C PRO A 12 -1.12 -12.45 -16.10
N GLU A 13 -1.93 -11.65 -15.38
CA GLU A 13 -2.00 -10.22 -15.62
C GLU A 13 -0.58 -9.68 -15.44
N ARG A 14 -0.04 -9.06 -16.49
CA ARG A 14 1.33 -8.55 -16.48
C ARG A 14 1.37 -7.35 -15.52
N MET A 15 1.90 -7.58 -14.32
CA MET A 15 2.06 -6.56 -13.29
C MET A 15 3.43 -5.89 -13.43
N VAL A 16 3.49 -4.58 -13.22
CA VAL A 16 4.73 -3.80 -13.20
C VAL A 16 4.73 -2.95 -11.93
N ILE A 17 5.87 -2.91 -11.25
CA ILE A 17 6.11 -2.04 -10.11
C ILE A 17 7.09 -0.96 -10.56
N ALA A 18 6.79 0.29 -10.23
CA ALA A 18 7.65 1.43 -10.50
C ALA A 18 7.86 2.20 -9.20
N GLU A 19 9.11 2.47 -8.85
CA GLU A 19 9.47 3.29 -7.70
C GLU A 19 9.51 4.76 -8.11
N LEU A 20 8.87 5.63 -7.32
CA LEU A 20 8.85 7.07 -7.52
C LEU A 20 9.37 7.74 -6.25
N ARG A 21 10.35 8.63 -6.39
CA ARG A 21 11.02 9.29 -5.25
C ARG A 21 10.43 10.65 -4.87
N ASP A 22 9.55 11.21 -5.71
CA ASP A 22 8.99 12.56 -5.53
C ASP A 22 7.49 12.56 -5.86
N ALA A 23 6.69 13.12 -4.95
CA ALA A 23 5.24 13.28 -5.11
C ALA A 23 4.88 14.08 -6.37
N ALA A 24 5.65 15.11 -6.73
CA ALA A 24 5.42 15.91 -7.94
C ALA A 24 5.60 15.10 -9.24
N ASN A 25 6.27 13.94 -9.17
CA ASN A 25 6.42 13.02 -10.29
C ASN A 25 5.26 12.02 -10.35
N VAL A 26 4.54 11.78 -9.25
CA VAL A 26 3.41 10.84 -9.19
C VAL A 26 2.26 11.32 -10.07
N GLU A 27 1.78 12.55 -9.89
CA GLU A 27 0.66 13.08 -10.69
C GLU A 27 0.97 13.09 -12.19
N ARG A 28 2.18 13.52 -12.56
CA ARG A 28 2.64 13.52 -13.96
C ARG A 28 2.71 12.11 -14.53
N ALA A 29 3.19 11.14 -13.76
CA ALA A 29 3.23 9.74 -14.16
C ALA A 29 1.82 9.17 -14.35
N LEU A 30 0.91 9.43 -13.41
CA LEU A 30 -0.50 9.01 -13.52
C LEU A 30 -1.18 9.60 -14.76
N LEU A 31 -0.95 10.88 -15.03
CA LEU A 31 -1.49 11.56 -16.21
C LEU A 31 -0.97 10.93 -17.51
N ALA A 32 0.34 10.66 -17.58
CA ALA A 32 0.97 10.02 -18.75
C ALA A 32 0.45 8.59 -18.95
N ILE A 33 0.32 7.81 -17.87
CA ILE A 33 -0.24 6.45 -17.89
C ILE A 33 -1.68 6.48 -18.39
N ASN A 34 -2.52 7.36 -17.83
CA ASN A 34 -3.92 7.49 -18.22
C ASN A 34 -4.07 7.92 -19.68
N LYS A 35 -3.20 8.80 -20.18
CA LYS A 35 -3.17 9.21 -21.59
C LYS A 35 -2.82 8.05 -22.53
N TYR A 36 -1.88 7.19 -22.15
CA TYR A 36 -1.45 6.08 -23.00
C TYR A 36 -2.39 4.87 -22.91
N ASN A 37 -2.86 4.54 -21.70
CA ASN A 37 -3.78 3.43 -21.47
C ASN A 37 -4.73 3.74 -20.28
N PRO A 38 -5.90 4.35 -20.54
CA PRO A 38 -6.85 4.73 -19.48
C PRO A 38 -7.54 3.52 -18.82
N LYS A 39 -7.40 2.31 -19.40
CA LYS A 39 -7.93 1.08 -18.81
C LYS A 39 -6.94 0.41 -17.86
N LEU A 40 -5.70 0.90 -17.78
CA LEU A 40 -4.70 0.35 -16.88
C LEU A 40 -5.12 0.65 -15.44
N LYS A 41 -5.27 -0.40 -14.63
CA LYS A 41 -5.47 -0.25 -13.19
C LYS A 41 -4.14 0.13 -12.55
N VAL A 42 -4.12 1.26 -11.87
CA VAL A 42 -2.97 1.75 -11.12
C VAL A 42 -3.34 1.75 -9.65
N SER A 43 -2.40 1.35 -8.80
CA SER A 43 -2.49 1.50 -7.35
C SER A 43 -1.22 2.22 -6.89
N ILE A 44 -1.36 3.14 -5.95
CA ILE A 44 -0.26 3.93 -5.39
C ILE A 44 -0.02 3.44 -3.98
N ILE A 45 1.22 3.09 -3.66
CA ILE A 45 1.61 2.65 -2.33
C ILE A 45 2.60 3.66 -1.78
N ASN A 46 2.13 4.49 -0.85
CA ASN A 46 2.99 5.35 -0.06
C ASN A 46 3.66 4.52 1.02
N VAL A 47 4.95 4.76 1.25
CA VAL A 47 5.73 4.03 2.26
C VAL A 47 6.07 5.00 3.39
N CYS A 48 5.75 4.60 4.62
CA CYS A 48 6.09 5.35 5.82
C CYS A 48 6.77 4.42 6.83
N GLU A 49 7.89 4.87 7.37
CA GLU A 49 8.56 4.21 8.50
C GLU A 49 7.83 4.57 9.80
N VAL A 50 7.78 3.64 10.74
CA VAL A 50 7.34 3.92 12.12
C VAL A 50 8.36 4.75 12.90
N GLY A 51 7.93 5.27 14.05
CA GLY A 51 8.75 6.08 14.95
C GLY A 51 8.69 7.57 14.64
N LYS A 52 7.66 8.04 13.94
CA LYS A 52 7.46 9.46 13.64
C LYS A 52 6.53 10.10 14.66
N SER A 53 6.81 11.35 15.03
CA SER A 53 5.89 12.10 15.89
C SER A 53 4.64 12.51 15.10
N TYR A 54 3.51 12.66 15.81
CA TYR A 54 2.27 13.15 15.22
C TYR A 54 2.45 14.45 14.44
N GLN A 55 3.19 15.41 15.00
CA GLN A 55 3.45 16.71 14.35
C GLN A 55 4.28 16.55 13.08
N TRP A 56 5.27 15.65 13.11
CA TRP A 56 6.07 15.36 11.92
C TRP A 56 5.20 14.78 10.81
N LEU A 57 4.32 13.81 11.13
CA LEU A 57 3.40 13.22 10.16
C LEU A 57 2.44 14.26 9.57
N LYS A 58 1.80 15.09 10.41
CA LYS A 58 0.88 16.13 9.94
C LYS A 58 1.54 17.19 9.06
N GLY A 59 2.84 17.44 9.24
CA GLY A 59 3.59 18.43 8.45
C GLY A 59 4.24 17.88 7.17
N ASN A 60 4.54 16.58 7.12
CA ASN A 60 5.36 15.99 6.04
C ASN A 60 4.64 14.92 5.23
N LEU A 61 3.55 14.34 5.75
CA LEU A 61 2.77 13.35 5.03
C LEU A 61 1.55 14.02 4.40
N ALA A 62 1.46 13.97 3.07
CA ALA A 62 0.34 14.53 2.34
C ALA A 62 -0.95 13.75 2.65
N LYS A 63 -2.06 14.47 2.85
CA LYS A 63 -3.38 13.86 2.98
C LYS A 63 -3.70 13.02 1.74
N ARG A 64 -4.31 11.84 1.93
CA ARG A 64 -4.75 11.00 0.82
C ARG A 64 -5.72 11.77 -0.09
N THR A 65 -5.51 11.70 -1.40
CA THR A 65 -6.36 12.40 -2.38
C THR A 65 -7.05 11.45 -3.35
N LEU A 66 -6.50 10.27 -3.58
CA LEU A 66 -7.03 9.29 -4.53
C LEU A 66 -7.53 8.02 -3.82
N GLU A 67 -8.57 7.38 -4.37
CA GLU A 67 -9.14 6.16 -3.78
C GLU A 67 -8.23 4.92 -3.90
N ASN A 68 -7.35 4.92 -4.90
CA ASN A 68 -6.36 3.88 -5.17
C ASN A 68 -5.00 4.16 -4.51
N GLU A 69 -4.95 5.09 -3.54
CA GLU A 69 -3.79 5.32 -2.67
C GLU A 69 -3.87 4.47 -1.40
N TYR A 70 -2.78 3.79 -1.10
CA TYR A 70 -2.60 2.93 0.06
C TYR A 70 -1.34 3.30 0.82
N LEU A 71 -1.30 2.98 2.11
CA LEU A 71 -0.15 3.20 2.98
C LEU A 71 0.46 1.85 3.40
N ALA A 72 1.77 1.75 3.25
CA ALA A 72 2.61 0.70 3.80
C ALA A 72 3.37 1.26 5.01
N ILE A 73 3.17 0.65 6.17
CA ILE A 73 3.90 0.97 7.40
C ILE A 73 5.09 0.01 7.49
N THR A 74 6.29 0.54 7.62
CA THR A 74 7.56 -0.20 7.53
C THR A 74 8.43 0.01 8.77
N LYS A 75 9.47 -0.83 8.93
CA LYS A 75 10.42 -0.82 10.06
C LYS A 75 9.79 -1.15 11.43
N LEU A 76 8.74 -1.97 11.44
CA LEU A 76 8.06 -2.41 12.67
C LEU A 76 8.95 -3.31 13.58
N ASP A 77 10.08 -3.80 13.06
CA ASP A 77 11.15 -4.44 13.85
C ASP A 77 11.88 -3.47 14.78
N LEU A 78 11.95 -2.18 14.42
CA LEU A 78 12.65 -1.18 15.22
C LEU A 78 11.80 -0.66 16.38
N CYS A 79 10.51 -0.44 16.14
CA CYS A 79 9.56 -0.03 17.17
C CYS A 79 8.11 -0.32 16.78
N ASP A 80 7.25 -0.41 17.79
CA ASP A 80 5.82 -0.54 17.59
C ASP A 80 5.19 0.76 17.07
N LEU A 81 4.08 0.60 16.35
CA LEU A 81 3.25 1.71 15.90
C LEU A 81 2.55 2.39 17.10
N SER A 82 2.81 3.67 17.30
CA SER A 82 2.23 4.42 18.42
C SER A 82 0.80 4.89 18.16
N LEU A 83 0.04 5.14 19.23
CA LEU A 83 -1.31 5.72 19.13
C LEU A 83 -1.29 7.11 18.47
N ALA A 84 -0.22 7.88 18.68
CA ALA A 84 -0.05 9.18 18.05
C ALA A 84 0.06 9.06 16.51
N GLU A 85 0.81 8.07 16.02
CA GLU A 85 0.91 7.80 14.59
C GLU A 85 -0.42 7.32 14.01
N ILE A 86 -1.10 6.40 14.70
CA ILE A 86 -2.44 5.92 14.29
C ILE A 86 -3.42 7.08 14.14
N SER A 87 -3.48 7.97 15.14
CA SER A 87 -4.33 9.16 15.08
C SER A 87 -3.99 10.07 13.91
N ALA A 88 -2.69 10.31 13.66
CA ALA A 88 -2.26 11.10 12.50
C ALA A 88 -2.71 10.48 11.17
N PHE A 89 -2.54 9.16 11.01
CA PHE A 89 -2.95 8.45 9.79
C PHE A 89 -4.45 8.48 9.55
N ILE A 90 -5.26 8.35 10.62
CA ILE A 90 -6.72 8.47 10.54
C ILE A 90 -7.13 9.86 10.10
N GLU A 91 -6.54 10.91 10.69
CA GLU A 91 -6.86 12.30 10.34
C GLU A 91 -6.42 12.70 8.93
N LEU A 92 -5.31 12.12 8.44
CA LEU A 92 -4.83 12.28 7.07
C LEU A 92 -5.56 11.37 6.08
N ASP A 93 -6.57 10.63 6.53
CA ASP A 93 -7.38 9.71 5.74
C ASP A 93 -6.52 8.69 4.98
N HIS A 94 -5.45 8.16 5.59
CA HIS A 94 -4.65 7.12 4.95
C HIS A 94 -5.29 5.74 5.09
N LYS A 95 -5.17 4.92 4.03
CA LYS A 95 -5.61 3.53 4.04
C LYS A 95 -4.42 2.60 4.26
N CYS A 96 -4.15 2.25 5.51
CA CYS A 96 -3.10 1.28 5.84
C CYS A 96 -3.49 -0.11 5.34
N MET A 97 -2.75 -0.64 4.38
CA MET A 97 -2.99 -1.96 3.80
C MET A 97 -1.80 -2.89 3.95
N PHE A 98 -0.61 -2.38 4.24
CA PHE A 98 0.61 -3.17 4.29
C PHE A 98 1.43 -2.85 5.53
N PHE A 99 2.03 -3.88 6.11
CA PHE A 99 2.88 -3.78 7.29
C PHE A 99 4.18 -4.54 7.02
N SER A 100 5.32 -3.97 7.38
CA SER A 100 6.62 -4.62 7.24
C SER A 100 7.48 -4.35 8.47
N GLY A 101 8.04 -5.41 9.02
CA GLY A 101 9.01 -5.37 10.12
C GLY A 101 9.96 -6.55 10.04
N ILE A 102 10.25 -7.02 8.82
CA ILE A 102 11.17 -8.13 8.59
C ILE A 102 12.02 -7.76 7.37
N GLU A 103 13.34 -7.79 7.54
CA GLU A 103 14.31 -7.61 6.46
C GLU A 103 14.45 -8.89 5.62
N THR A 104 13.38 -9.30 4.94
CA THR A 104 13.43 -10.39 3.96
C THR A 104 12.90 -9.92 2.61
N GLU A 105 13.64 -10.24 1.54
CA GLU A 105 13.29 -9.82 0.17
C GLU A 105 12.03 -10.50 -0.37
N THR A 106 11.63 -11.66 0.19
CA THR A 106 10.53 -12.47 -0.34
C THR A 106 9.22 -12.37 0.44
N ASP A 107 9.27 -12.14 1.75
CA ASP A 107 8.11 -12.31 2.65
C ASP A 107 7.95 -11.19 3.68
N GLY A 108 8.68 -10.08 3.52
CA GLY A 108 8.72 -9.00 4.51
C GLY A 108 7.50 -8.07 4.54
N LEU A 109 6.56 -8.19 3.60
CA LEU A 109 5.41 -7.28 3.46
C LEU A 109 4.08 -8.01 3.68
N PHE A 110 3.44 -7.74 4.81
CA PHE A 110 2.17 -8.34 5.22
C PHE A 110 0.99 -7.49 4.76
N LEU A 111 0.11 -8.06 3.94
CA LEU A 111 -1.19 -7.46 3.61
C LEU A 111 -2.09 -7.48 4.85
N HIS A 112 -2.81 -6.38 5.11
CA HIS A 112 -3.80 -6.29 6.16
C HIS A 112 -4.93 -7.30 5.90
N ARG A 113 -4.84 -8.46 6.54
CA ARG A 113 -5.94 -9.41 6.64
C ARG A 113 -6.72 -9.03 7.89
N LEU A 114 -7.94 -8.52 7.70
CA LEU A 114 -8.93 -8.42 8.77
C LEU A 114 -9.17 -9.82 9.33
N ILE A 115 -8.46 -10.20 10.38
CA ILE A 115 -8.86 -11.32 11.22
C ILE A 115 -10.07 -10.79 11.99
N ARG A 116 -11.29 -11.18 11.58
CA ARG A 116 -12.48 -11.00 12.40
C ARG A 116 -12.22 -11.76 13.71
N LEU A 117 -11.91 -11.03 14.77
CA LEU A 117 -12.03 -11.55 16.13
C LEU A 117 -13.53 -11.72 16.40
N ASN A 118 -14.06 -12.89 16.09
CA ASN A 118 -15.33 -13.32 16.64
C ASN A 118 -15.09 -13.57 18.12
N HIS A 119 -15.47 -12.61 18.97
CA HIS A 119 -15.68 -12.89 20.39
C HIS A 119 -16.90 -13.82 20.51
N THR A 120 -16.64 -15.05 20.95
CA THR A 120 -17.60 -15.92 21.65
C THR A 120 -18.11 -15.26 22.92
#